data_AF-A0A0D6QCU3-F1
#
_entry.id   AF-A0A0D6QCU3-F1
#
_cell.length_a   1.000
_cell.length_b   1.000
_cell.length_c   1.000
_cell.angle_alpha   90.00
_cell.angle_beta   90.00
_cell.angle_gamma   90.00
#
_symmetry.space_group_name_H-M   'P 1'
#
loop_
_entity.id
_entity.type
_entity.pdbx_description
1 polymer ?
#
loop_
_entity_poly.entity_id
_entity_poly.type
_entity_poly.pdbx_seq_one_letter_code
_entity_poly.pdbx_strand_id
1 'polypeptide(L)'
;MPFARTVAVTLAGLALAGLAHAAQPQRGAKDEARAREVIRASFKEKGQAGLDRLEQDEVQAACSRTPGQGPLPAAAAKKLVAAQQATLAYPADGKLMGDWKKGEQIAQSGVGKQFSDDPAKPSGGNCYACHRLSKQEVSFGTLGPSLYQYGKVRGQGEAMQRYTYAKIFNPQAFTACSTMPRFGHHAILTEEQIKDLVALLLDPASPVNQ
;
A
#
# COMPACT_ATOMS: atom_id res chain seq x y z
N MET A 1 14.76 77.78 33.19
CA MET A 1 15.27 76.77 34.14
C MET A 1 14.58 75.44 33.84
N PRO A 2 15.33 74.33 33.85
CA PRO A 2 15.19 73.17 32.94
C PRO A 2 14.16 72.15 33.50
N PHE A 3 13.65 71.17 32.77
CA PHE A 3 14.38 70.00 32.28
C PHE A 3 13.68 69.36 31.08
N ALA A 4 14.44 69.22 29.99
CA ALA A 4 14.15 68.31 28.90
C ALA A 4 14.30 66.86 29.40
N ARG A 5 13.35 65.98 29.02
CA ARG A 5 13.53 64.53 29.09
C ARG A 5 13.42 63.96 27.68
N THR A 6 14.58 63.73 27.11
CA THR A 6 14.85 62.93 25.92
C THR A 6 14.41 61.49 26.20
N VAL A 7 13.41 60.98 25.49
CA VAL A 7 13.16 59.53 25.41
C VAL A 7 13.52 59.10 24.01
N ALA A 8 14.74 58.58 23.88
CA ALA A 8 15.19 57.88 22.69
C ALA A 8 14.46 56.53 22.61
N VAL A 9 13.52 56.40 21.67
CA VAL A 9 12.96 55.11 21.30
C VAL A 9 13.91 54.47 20.31
N THR A 10 14.76 53.57 20.81
CA THR A 10 15.62 52.72 20.02
C THR A 10 14.78 51.68 19.27
N LEU A 11 14.76 51.80 17.93
CA LEU A 11 14.37 50.72 17.02
C LEU A 11 15.39 49.59 17.15
N ALA A 12 15.07 48.56 17.95
CA ALA A 12 15.85 47.32 18.02
C ALA A 12 15.13 46.23 17.20
N GLY A 13 15.86 45.68 16.23
CA GLY A 13 15.38 44.90 15.10
C GLY A 13 14.50 43.69 15.42
N LEU A 14 13.49 43.49 14.57
CA LEU A 14 12.91 42.18 14.33
C LEU A 14 14.01 41.24 13.80
N ALA A 15 14.56 40.41 14.68
CA ALA A 15 15.30 39.24 14.25
C ALA A 15 14.29 38.26 13.63
N LEU A 16 14.23 38.22 12.29
CA LEU A 16 13.68 37.09 11.57
C LEU A 16 14.51 35.87 11.94
N ALA A 17 14.04 35.09 12.92
CA ALA A 17 14.42 33.71 13.07
C ALA A 17 13.84 32.93 11.88
N GLY A 18 14.51 33.04 10.73
CA GLY A 18 14.32 32.14 9.62
C GLY A 18 14.67 30.74 10.11
N LEU A 19 13.64 29.95 10.42
CA LEU A 19 13.75 28.50 10.56
C LEU A 19 14.26 27.97 9.22
N ALA A 20 15.57 27.89 9.07
CA ALA A 20 16.20 27.06 8.06
C ALA A 20 15.76 25.62 8.36
N HIS A 21 14.67 25.18 7.72
CA HIS A 21 14.47 23.77 7.45
C HIS A 21 15.71 23.34 6.67
N ALA A 22 16.66 22.71 7.36
CA ALA A 22 17.80 22.10 6.72
C ALA A 22 17.25 21.13 5.67
N ALA A 23 17.34 21.52 4.40
CA ALA A 23 17.00 20.66 3.29
C ALA A 23 17.83 19.39 3.46
N GLN A 24 17.17 18.26 3.71
CA GLN A 24 17.89 17.00 3.79
C GLN A 24 18.63 16.78 2.47
N PRO A 25 19.90 16.35 2.50
CA PRO A 25 20.64 16.10 1.28
C PRO A 25 19.85 15.11 0.42
N GLN A 26 19.56 15.52 -0.82
CA GLN A 26 18.85 14.65 -1.77
C GLN A 26 19.71 13.41 -2.02
N ARG A 27 19.18 12.23 -1.69
CA ARG A 27 19.84 10.95 -1.97
C ARG A 27 20.06 10.82 -3.48
N GLY A 28 21.33 10.71 -3.86
CA GLY A 28 21.74 10.61 -5.26
C GLY A 28 21.84 9.17 -5.74
N ALA A 29 22.08 8.99 -7.05
CA ALA A 29 22.25 7.66 -7.65
C ALA A 29 23.37 6.82 -7.00
N LYS A 30 24.42 7.47 -6.47
CA LYS A 30 25.51 6.81 -5.73
C LYS A 30 25.03 6.22 -4.41
N ASP A 31 24.19 6.95 -3.67
CA ASP A 31 23.63 6.48 -2.40
C ASP A 31 22.70 5.29 -2.63
N GLU A 32 21.88 5.34 -3.68
CA GLU A 32 21.02 4.24 -4.10
C GLU A 32 21.82 2.99 -4.49
N ALA A 33 22.92 3.16 -5.24
CA ALA A 33 23.79 2.05 -5.60
C ALA A 33 24.46 1.43 -4.38
N ARG A 34 24.97 2.26 -3.46
CA ARG A 34 25.56 1.79 -2.20
C ARG A 34 24.55 1.10 -1.30
N ALA A 35 23.32 1.62 -1.21
CA ALA A 35 22.25 0.98 -0.46
C ALA A 35 21.93 -0.41 -0.99
N ARG A 36 21.84 -0.58 -2.33
CA ARG A 36 21.63 -1.91 -2.94
C ARG A 36 22.79 -2.87 -2.66
N GLU A 37 24.03 -2.40 -2.73
CA GLU A 37 25.20 -3.22 -2.41
C GLU A 37 25.15 -3.73 -0.96
N VAL A 38 24.89 -2.81 0.00
CA VAL A 38 24.78 -3.14 1.42
C VAL A 38 23.64 -4.13 1.67
N ILE A 39 22.48 -3.92 1.04
CA ILE A 39 21.34 -4.85 1.14
C ILE A 39 21.75 -6.23 0.63
N ARG A 40 22.31 -6.35 -0.57
CA ARG A 40 22.73 -7.66 -1.11
C ARG A 40 23.74 -8.38 -0.22
N ALA A 41 24.69 -7.65 0.36
CA ALA A 41 25.70 -8.22 1.26
C ALA A 41 25.15 -8.64 2.63
N SER A 42 24.01 -8.07 3.04
CA SER A 42 23.43 -8.28 4.38
C SER A 42 22.44 -9.44 4.45
N PHE A 43 21.87 -9.86 3.32
CA PHE A 43 20.86 -10.92 3.26
C PHE A 43 21.46 -12.25 2.80
N LYS A 44 20.90 -13.35 3.29
CA LYS A 44 21.19 -14.72 2.88
C LYS A 44 19.89 -15.42 2.53
N GLU A 45 19.95 -16.31 1.55
CA GLU A 45 18.80 -17.12 1.16
C GLU A 45 18.39 -18.07 2.29
N LYS A 46 17.08 -18.28 2.42
CA LYS A 46 16.53 -19.24 3.40
C LYS A 46 15.16 -19.74 2.98
N GLY A 47 15.01 -21.07 2.92
CA GLY A 47 13.75 -21.70 2.51
C GLY A 47 13.35 -21.21 1.12
N GLN A 48 12.11 -20.70 1.01
CA GLN A 48 11.58 -20.12 -0.23
C GLN A 48 11.96 -18.65 -0.48
N ALA A 49 12.71 -18.01 0.43
CA ALA A 49 13.14 -16.62 0.30
C ALA A 49 14.54 -16.53 -0.32
N GLY A 50 14.58 -16.40 -1.64
CA GLY A 50 15.80 -16.15 -2.42
C GLY A 50 16.20 -14.67 -2.45
N LEU A 51 17.42 -14.40 -2.93
CA LEU A 51 17.92 -13.02 -3.09
C LEU A 51 17.25 -12.26 -4.23
N ASP A 52 16.56 -12.95 -5.13
CA ASP A 52 15.73 -12.36 -6.20
C ASP A 52 14.64 -11.43 -5.64
N ARG A 53 14.17 -11.68 -4.42
CA ARG A 53 13.20 -10.82 -3.72
C ARG A 53 13.75 -9.43 -3.36
N LEU A 54 15.06 -9.23 -3.46
CA LEU A 54 15.71 -7.92 -3.25
C LEU A 54 15.67 -7.07 -4.52
N GLU A 55 15.36 -7.66 -5.68
CA GLU A 55 15.17 -6.92 -6.91
C GLU A 55 13.89 -6.11 -6.83
N GLN A 56 14.00 -4.83 -7.17
CA GLN A 56 12.86 -3.93 -7.23
C GLN A 56 12.43 -3.76 -8.69
N ASP A 57 11.14 -3.90 -8.95
CA ASP A 57 10.58 -3.44 -10.21
C ASP A 57 10.54 -1.90 -10.29
N GLU A 58 10.18 -1.36 -11.47
CA GLU A 58 10.17 0.09 -11.71
C GLU A 58 9.32 0.85 -10.67
N VAL A 59 8.15 0.30 -10.30
CA VAL A 59 7.25 0.98 -9.37
C VAL A 59 7.76 0.88 -7.92
N GLN A 60 8.33 -0.25 -7.50
CA GLN A 60 8.98 -0.39 -6.19
C GLN A 60 10.16 0.58 -6.06
N ALA A 61 11.02 0.65 -7.08
CA ALA A 61 12.17 1.54 -7.09
C ALA A 61 11.74 3.01 -7.03
N ALA A 62 10.69 3.39 -7.77
CA ALA A 62 10.13 4.74 -7.72
C ALA A 62 9.53 5.07 -6.34
N CYS A 63 8.72 4.16 -5.78
CA CYS A 63 8.05 4.38 -4.50
C CYS A 63 8.99 4.35 -3.29
N SER A 64 10.16 3.72 -3.41
CA SER A 64 11.18 3.70 -2.34
C SER A 64 11.85 5.06 -2.11
N ARG A 65 11.83 5.94 -3.11
CA ARG A 65 12.48 7.26 -3.05
C ARG A 65 11.63 8.31 -2.30
N THR A 66 10.32 8.14 -2.31
CA THR A 66 9.31 9.11 -1.87
C THR A 66 9.48 9.61 -0.42
N PRO A 67 9.77 8.77 0.59
CA PRO A 67 9.92 9.25 1.97
C PRO A 67 11.09 10.23 2.17
N GLY A 68 12.13 10.18 1.32
CA GLY A 68 13.31 11.05 1.40
C GLY A 68 13.37 12.16 0.36
N GLN A 69 12.49 12.15 -0.65
CA GLN A 69 12.52 13.08 -1.78
C GLN A 69 11.18 13.83 -2.00
N GLY A 70 10.17 13.56 -1.17
CA GLY A 70 8.83 14.13 -1.34
C GLY A 70 7.93 13.30 -2.27
N PRO A 71 6.66 13.71 -2.46
CA PRO A 71 5.70 12.97 -3.26
C PRO A 71 6.16 12.83 -4.73
N LEU A 72 5.78 11.72 -5.37
CA LEU A 72 6.06 11.53 -6.79
C LEU A 72 5.45 12.66 -7.63
N PRO A 73 6.19 13.20 -8.63
CA PRO A 73 5.63 14.14 -9.59
C PRO A 73 4.38 13.56 -10.26
N ALA A 74 3.34 14.37 -10.45
CA ALA A 74 2.04 13.91 -10.96
C ALA A 74 2.15 13.14 -12.30
N ALA A 75 3.01 13.60 -13.21
CA ALA A 75 3.26 12.92 -14.48
C ALA A 75 3.89 11.52 -14.29
N ALA A 76 4.85 11.40 -13.37
CA ALA A 76 5.46 10.12 -13.03
C ALA A 76 4.44 9.17 -12.37
N ALA A 77 3.64 9.68 -11.43
CA ALA A 77 2.57 8.92 -10.80
C ALA A 77 1.55 8.40 -11.83
N LYS A 78 1.12 9.25 -12.78
CA LYS A 78 0.20 8.86 -13.86
C LYS A 78 0.81 7.78 -14.76
N LYS A 79 2.08 7.89 -15.13
CA LYS A 79 2.78 6.89 -15.93
C LYS A 79 2.83 5.54 -15.20
N LEU A 80 3.19 5.55 -13.92
CA LEU A 80 3.24 4.32 -13.11
C LEU A 80 1.85 3.68 -12.98
N VAL A 81 0.80 4.47 -12.72
CA VAL A 81 -0.57 3.96 -12.67
C VAL A 81 -0.96 3.29 -13.99
N ALA A 82 -0.70 3.93 -15.14
CA ALA A 82 -0.99 3.35 -16.45
C ALA A 82 -0.23 2.04 -16.69
N ALA A 83 1.05 1.98 -16.30
CA ALA A 83 1.84 0.76 -16.38
C ALA A 83 1.27 -0.36 -15.49
N GLN A 84 0.84 -0.04 -14.27
CA GLN A 84 0.23 -1.02 -13.35
C GLN A 84 -1.18 -1.45 -13.79
N GLN A 85 -1.93 -0.60 -14.49
CA GLN A 85 -3.20 -0.99 -15.11
C GLN A 85 -3.00 -2.04 -16.20
N ALA A 86 -1.92 -1.94 -16.98
CA ALA A 86 -1.59 -2.91 -18.01
C ALA A 86 -1.21 -4.30 -17.46
N THR A 87 -0.88 -4.41 -16.16
CA THR A 87 -0.58 -5.70 -15.53
C THR A 87 -1.80 -6.43 -15.00
N LEU A 88 -3.00 -5.82 -15.06
CA LEU A 88 -4.21 -6.44 -14.53
C LEU A 88 -4.59 -7.65 -15.39
N ALA A 89 -4.76 -8.81 -14.73
CA ALA A 89 -5.28 -10.02 -15.35
C ALA A 89 -6.62 -10.39 -14.71
N TYR A 90 -7.63 -10.65 -15.55
CA TYR A 90 -8.97 -11.01 -15.10
C TYR A 90 -9.26 -12.49 -15.39
N PRO A 91 -10.15 -13.13 -14.61
CA PRO A 91 -10.57 -14.50 -14.83
C PRO A 91 -11.07 -14.74 -16.25
N ALA A 92 -10.59 -15.81 -16.88
CA ALA A 92 -10.99 -16.18 -18.24
C ALA A 92 -12.47 -16.58 -18.32
N ASP A 93 -13.04 -17.07 -17.22
CA ASP A 93 -14.46 -17.43 -17.11
C ASP A 93 -15.39 -16.23 -16.91
N GLY A 94 -14.84 -15.01 -16.79
CA GLY A 94 -15.58 -13.77 -16.54
C GLY A 94 -16.22 -13.68 -15.15
N LYS A 95 -16.07 -14.69 -14.28
CA LYS A 95 -16.66 -14.71 -12.94
C LYS A 95 -15.71 -14.05 -11.95
N LEU A 96 -16.18 -13.01 -11.28
CA LEU A 96 -15.37 -12.19 -10.38
C LEU A 96 -15.67 -12.40 -8.89
N MET A 97 -16.74 -13.14 -8.57
CA MET A 97 -17.12 -13.50 -7.20
C MET A 97 -16.99 -15.01 -7.00
N GLY A 98 -16.36 -15.40 -5.89
CA GLY A 98 -16.23 -16.76 -5.40
C GLY A 98 -17.10 -17.00 -4.16
N ASP A 99 -16.55 -17.71 -3.16
CA ASP A 99 -17.20 -18.02 -1.89
C ASP A 99 -16.73 -17.08 -0.78
N TRP A 100 -17.64 -16.27 -0.24
CA TRP A 100 -17.32 -15.32 0.85
C TRP A 100 -16.80 -16.01 2.11
N LYS A 101 -17.17 -17.27 2.38
CA LYS A 101 -16.70 -18.02 3.56
C LYS A 101 -15.22 -18.35 3.45
N LYS A 102 -14.78 -18.78 2.26
CA LYS A 102 -13.35 -18.94 1.97
C LYS A 102 -12.65 -17.59 2.00
N GLY A 103 -13.30 -16.54 1.48
CA GLY A 103 -12.81 -15.17 1.52
C GLY A 103 -12.48 -14.72 2.94
N GLU A 104 -13.35 -14.98 3.92
CA GLU A 104 -13.11 -14.65 5.33
C GLU A 104 -11.86 -15.38 5.87
N GLN A 105 -11.69 -16.66 5.56
CA GLN A 105 -10.50 -17.41 5.97
C GLN A 105 -9.21 -16.84 5.37
N ILE A 106 -9.25 -16.42 4.10
CA ILE A 106 -8.13 -15.78 3.42
C ILE A 106 -7.84 -14.41 4.05
N ALA A 107 -8.87 -13.62 4.36
CA ALA A 107 -8.74 -12.30 4.97
C ALA A 107 -8.14 -12.35 6.38
N GLN A 108 -8.43 -13.40 7.14
CA GLN A 108 -7.89 -13.66 8.48
C GLN A 108 -6.46 -14.21 8.45
N SER A 109 -6.10 -14.97 7.42
CA SER A 109 -4.80 -15.62 7.34
C SER A 109 -3.68 -14.62 7.03
N GLY A 110 -2.67 -14.56 7.92
CA GLY A 110 -1.47 -13.75 7.76
C GLY A 110 -0.21 -14.53 7.32
N VAL A 111 -0.33 -15.84 7.08
CA VAL A 111 0.79 -16.72 6.71
C VAL A 111 1.00 -16.77 5.21
N GLY A 112 2.18 -17.20 4.77
CA GLY A 112 2.51 -17.44 3.37
C GLY A 112 3.68 -16.60 2.89
N LYS A 113 4.48 -17.20 2.01
CA LYS A 113 5.67 -16.62 1.38
C LYS A 113 6.79 -16.21 2.34
N GLN A 114 6.69 -16.34 3.66
CA GLN A 114 7.82 -16.06 4.56
C GLN A 114 8.92 -17.13 4.38
N PHE A 115 10.14 -16.84 4.84
CA PHE A 115 11.25 -17.80 4.75
C PHE A 115 10.99 -19.10 5.54
N SER A 116 10.12 -19.03 6.56
CA SER A 116 9.77 -20.13 7.47
C SER A 116 8.50 -20.87 7.08
N ASP A 117 7.72 -20.33 6.14
CA ASP A 117 6.46 -20.93 5.74
C ASP A 117 6.69 -22.14 4.82
N ASP A 118 5.79 -23.11 4.94
CA ASP A 118 5.67 -24.22 4.00
C ASP A 118 5.13 -23.70 2.65
N PRO A 119 5.90 -23.77 1.55
CA PRO A 119 5.46 -23.28 0.25
C PRO A 119 4.32 -24.10 -0.37
N ALA A 120 4.02 -25.30 0.16
CA ALA A 120 2.88 -26.11 -0.29
C ALA A 120 1.54 -25.61 0.29
N LYS A 121 1.58 -24.75 1.33
CA LYS A 121 0.37 -24.20 1.95
C LYS A 121 -0.07 -22.91 1.26
N PRO A 122 -1.38 -22.65 1.17
CA PRO A 122 -1.89 -21.43 0.57
C PRO A 122 -1.47 -20.21 1.41
N SER A 123 -1.17 -19.11 0.72
CA SER A 123 -0.90 -17.82 1.37
C SER A 123 -2.21 -17.11 1.70
N GLY A 124 -2.21 -16.33 2.77
CA GLY A 124 -3.33 -15.50 3.20
C GLY A 124 -3.25 -14.07 2.67
N GLY A 125 -4.39 -13.37 2.76
CA GLY A 125 -4.52 -11.97 2.36
C GLY A 125 -4.22 -10.98 3.49
N ASN A 126 -4.21 -11.44 4.74
CA ASN A 126 -3.95 -10.65 5.94
C ASN A 126 -4.73 -9.33 6.01
N CYS A 127 -5.97 -9.32 5.49
CA CYS A 127 -6.73 -8.10 5.23
C CYS A 127 -7.08 -7.37 6.55
N TYR A 128 -7.36 -8.13 7.61
CA TYR A 128 -7.64 -7.58 8.93
C TYR A 128 -6.44 -6.86 9.56
N ALA A 129 -5.19 -7.13 9.14
CA ALA A 129 -4.03 -6.36 9.62
C ALA A 129 -4.07 -4.87 9.22
N CYS A 130 -4.86 -4.53 8.20
CA CYS A 130 -4.93 -3.17 7.66
C CYS A 130 -6.33 -2.56 7.68
N HIS A 131 -7.37 -3.39 7.64
CA HIS A 131 -8.75 -2.96 7.42
C HIS A 131 -9.68 -3.54 8.47
N ARG A 132 -10.71 -2.77 8.83
CA ARG A 132 -11.92 -3.31 9.41
C ARG A 132 -12.82 -3.88 8.32
N LEU A 133 -13.21 -5.15 8.39
CA LEU A 133 -14.10 -5.79 7.40
C LEU A 133 -15.49 -6.05 7.96
N SER A 134 -15.63 -6.90 8.98
CA SER A 134 -16.93 -7.20 9.59
C SER A 134 -17.17 -6.38 10.87
N LYS A 135 -18.41 -6.40 11.36
CA LYS A 135 -18.75 -5.80 12.66
C LYS A 135 -18.33 -6.70 13.83
N GLN A 136 -18.31 -8.00 13.61
CA GLN A 136 -18.10 -9.04 14.62
C GLN A 136 -16.62 -9.23 14.95
N GLU A 137 -15.73 -9.06 13.96
CA GLU A 137 -14.28 -9.11 14.19
C GLU A 137 -13.81 -7.82 14.88
N VAL A 138 -13.18 -7.99 16.05
CA VAL A 138 -12.69 -6.89 16.89
C VAL A 138 -11.19 -6.64 16.69
N SER A 139 -10.48 -7.61 16.15
CA SER A 139 -9.05 -7.52 15.86
C SER A 139 -8.83 -7.04 14.42
N PHE A 140 -8.73 -5.72 14.24
CA PHE A 140 -8.45 -5.12 12.94
C PHE A 140 -7.48 -3.94 13.01
N GLY A 141 -6.77 -3.69 11.92
CA GLY A 141 -5.91 -2.54 11.73
C GLY A 141 -6.61 -1.35 11.08
N THR A 142 -5.89 -0.23 11.04
CA THR A 142 -6.39 1.07 10.54
C THR A 142 -5.43 1.74 9.55
N LEU A 143 -4.47 0.99 9.01
CA LEU A 143 -3.57 1.46 7.95
C LEU A 143 -4.34 1.78 6.66
N GLY A 144 -5.35 0.96 6.35
CA GLY A 144 -6.29 1.19 5.27
C GLY A 144 -7.64 1.69 5.77
N PRO A 145 -8.52 2.16 4.87
CA PRO A 145 -9.88 2.55 5.24
C PRO A 145 -10.68 1.36 5.75
N SER A 146 -11.71 1.63 6.56
CA SER A 146 -12.73 0.62 6.87
C SER A 146 -13.40 0.12 5.59
N LEU A 147 -13.55 -1.20 5.49
CA LEU A 147 -14.29 -1.90 4.44
C LEU A 147 -15.62 -2.48 4.97
N TYR A 148 -15.98 -2.19 6.22
CA TYR A 148 -17.31 -2.51 6.73
C TYR A 148 -18.40 -1.91 5.85
N GLN A 149 -19.41 -2.72 5.50
CA GLN A 149 -20.51 -2.39 4.60
C GLN A 149 -20.08 -2.03 3.17
N TYR A 150 -18.92 -2.52 2.71
CA TYR A 150 -18.37 -2.19 1.39
C TYR A 150 -19.38 -2.41 0.25
N GLY A 151 -19.96 -3.60 0.14
CA GLY A 151 -20.98 -3.93 -0.87
C GLY A 151 -22.28 -3.16 -0.66
N LYS A 152 -22.70 -2.96 0.60
CA LYS A 152 -23.92 -2.20 0.93
C LYS A 152 -23.85 -0.73 0.50
N VAL A 153 -22.67 -0.10 0.61
CA VAL A 153 -22.47 1.31 0.24
C VAL A 153 -22.17 1.48 -1.25
N ARG A 154 -21.47 0.53 -1.88
CA ARG A 154 -20.99 0.67 -3.27
C ARG A 154 -21.84 -0.08 -4.30
N GLY A 155 -22.68 -1.02 -3.87
CA GLY A 155 -23.39 -1.96 -4.72
C GLY A 155 -22.52 -3.12 -5.21
N GLN A 156 -23.16 -4.10 -5.83
CA GLN A 156 -22.56 -5.38 -6.24
C GLN A 156 -22.59 -5.62 -7.77
N GLY A 157 -22.84 -4.57 -8.55
CA GLY A 157 -22.87 -4.66 -10.01
C GLY A 157 -21.52 -5.03 -10.61
N GLU A 158 -21.52 -5.48 -11.87
CA GLU A 158 -20.34 -5.99 -12.56
C GLU A 158 -19.15 -5.00 -12.53
N ALA A 159 -19.41 -3.70 -12.71
CA ALA A 159 -18.38 -2.67 -12.61
C ALA A 159 -17.70 -2.64 -11.22
N MET A 160 -18.47 -2.83 -10.15
CA MET A 160 -17.94 -2.89 -8.79
C MET A 160 -17.18 -4.19 -8.52
N GLN A 161 -17.66 -5.31 -9.04
CA GLN A 161 -16.91 -6.57 -8.95
C GLN A 161 -15.56 -6.44 -9.65
N ARG A 162 -15.55 -5.88 -10.87
CA ARG A 162 -14.34 -5.68 -11.68
C ARG A 162 -13.35 -4.73 -11.00
N TYR A 163 -13.85 -3.63 -10.44
CA TYR A 163 -13.04 -2.70 -9.66
C TYR A 163 -12.45 -3.36 -8.41
N THR A 164 -13.27 -4.08 -7.63
CA THR A 164 -12.85 -4.72 -6.38
C THR A 164 -11.79 -5.78 -6.64
N TYR A 165 -12.01 -6.63 -7.64
CA TYR A 165 -11.04 -7.63 -8.08
C TYR A 165 -9.72 -6.96 -8.46
N ALA A 166 -9.76 -5.94 -9.31
CA ALA A 166 -8.56 -5.24 -9.76
C ALA A 166 -7.83 -4.53 -8.61
N LYS A 167 -8.56 -3.97 -7.64
CA LYS A 167 -7.97 -3.30 -6.49
C LYS A 167 -7.22 -4.28 -5.58
N ILE A 168 -7.72 -5.51 -5.41
CA ILE A 168 -7.02 -6.58 -4.69
C ILE A 168 -5.83 -7.10 -5.53
N PHE A 169 -6.03 -7.31 -6.83
CA PHE A 169 -5.00 -7.82 -7.73
C PHE A 169 -3.77 -6.91 -7.79
N ASN A 170 -3.99 -5.61 -8.05
CA ASN A 170 -2.94 -4.60 -8.08
C ASN A 170 -3.52 -3.21 -7.67
N PRO A 171 -3.44 -2.83 -6.39
CA PRO A 171 -3.98 -1.55 -5.91
C PRO A 171 -3.26 -0.32 -6.48
N GLN A 172 -2.03 -0.51 -6.98
CA GLN A 172 -1.21 0.54 -7.58
C GLN A 172 -1.65 0.90 -9.00
N ALA A 173 -2.53 0.10 -9.61
CA ALA A 173 -3.26 0.44 -10.83
C ALA A 173 -4.30 1.57 -10.65
N PHE A 174 -4.52 2.02 -9.41
CA PHE A 174 -5.46 3.11 -9.08
C PHE A 174 -4.80 4.21 -8.26
N THR A 175 -3.75 3.89 -7.52
CA THR A 175 -3.07 4.82 -6.63
C THR A 175 -1.59 4.47 -6.61
N ALA A 176 -0.76 5.28 -7.29
CA ALA A 176 0.68 5.09 -7.27
C ALA A 176 1.18 4.99 -5.83
N CYS A 177 2.07 4.03 -5.57
CA CYS A 177 2.63 3.79 -4.25
C CYS A 177 1.61 3.49 -3.14
N SER A 178 0.43 2.94 -3.49
CA SER A 178 -0.44 2.33 -2.49
C SER A 178 0.34 1.32 -1.64
N THR A 179 0.14 1.40 -0.33
CA THR A 179 0.75 0.52 0.68
C THR A 179 0.11 -0.87 0.70
N MET A 180 -1.06 -1.04 0.08
CA MET A 180 -1.69 -2.34 -0.08
C MET A 180 -0.85 -3.22 -1.04
N PRO A 181 -0.56 -4.49 -0.70
CA PRO A 181 0.20 -5.38 -1.57
C PRO A 181 -0.47 -5.62 -2.93
N ARG A 182 0.34 -5.86 -3.97
CA ARG A 182 -0.15 -6.25 -5.31
C ARG A 182 -0.33 -7.77 -5.37
N PHE A 183 -1.36 -8.27 -4.69
CA PHE A 183 -1.53 -9.69 -4.38
C PHE A 183 -1.55 -10.60 -5.61
N GLY A 184 -2.31 -10.22 -6.63
CA GLY A 184 -2.42 -11.01 -7.87
C GLY A 184 -1.20 -10.84 -8.77
N HIS A 185 -0.68 -9.61 -8.89
CA HIS A 185 0.50 -9.33 -9.70
C HIS A 185 1.74 -10.10 -9.24
N HIS A 186 1.94 -10.24 -7.93
CA HIS A 186 3.05 -10.99 -7.34
C HIS A 186 2.74 -12.45 -7.03
N ALA A 187 1.60 -12.96 -7.51
CA ALA A 187 1.13 -14.33 -7.26
C ALA A 187 1.21 -14.73 -5.76
N ILE A 188 0.88 -13.78 -4.89
CA ILE A 188 0.69 -14.04 -3.45
C ILE A 188 -0.62 -14.78 -3.28
N LEU A 189 -1.68 -14.30 -3.95
CA LEU A 189 -2.99 -14.93 -3.98
C LEU A 189 -3.28 -15.47 -5.38
N THR A 190 -3.93 -16.62 -5.44
CA THR A 190 -4.45 -17.18 -6.70
C THR A 190 -5.68 -16.40 -7.18
N GLU A 191 -6.06 -16.61 -8.43
CA GLU A 191 -7.28 -16.05 -9.00
C GLU A 191 -8.53 -16.41 -8.16
N GLU A 192 -8.67 -17.69 -7.75
CA GLU A 192 -9.80 -18.14 -6.93
C GLU A 192 -9.81 -17.43 -5.57
N GLN A 193 -8.66 -17.30 -4.91
CA GLN A 193 -8.58 -16.60 -3.63
C GLN A 193 -8.98 -15.12 -3.75
N ILE A 194 -8.63 -14.47 -4.86
CA ILE A 194 -9.06 -13.09 -5.11
C ILE A 194 -10.58 -13.03 -5.35
N LYS A 195 -11.15 -13.97 -6.12
CA LYS A 195 -12.61 -14.08 -6.32
C LYS A 195 -13.35 -14.27 -5.00
N ASP A 196 -12.83 -15.11 -4.11
CA ASP A 196 -13.39 -15.35 -2.78
C ASP A 196 -13.34 -14.08 -1.91
N LEU A 197 -12.26 -13.30 -1.96
CA LEU A 197 -12.18 -12.00 -1.27
C LEU A 197 -13.13 -10.95 -1.87
N VAL A 198 -13.33 -10.95 -3.19
CA VAL A 198 -14.34 -10.09 -3.83
C VAL A 198 -15.73 -10.45 -3.33
N ALA A 199 -16.04 -11.76 -3.22
CA ALA A 199 -17.30 -12.22 -2.63
C ALA A 199 -17.42 -11.80 -1.16
N LEU A 200 -16.35 -11.91 -0.35
CA LEU A 200 -16.36 -11.41 1.02
C LEU A 200 -16.78 -9.93 1.11
N LEU A 201 -16.29 -9.09 0.20
CA LEU A 201 -16.59 -7.65 0.24
C LEU A 201 -17.96 -7.29 -0.33
N LEU A 202 -18.46 -8.04 -1.32
CA LEU A 202 -19.65 -7.64 -2.11
C LEU A 202 -20.88 -8.51 -1.89
N ASP A 203 -20.75 -9.74 -1.40
CA ASP A 203 -21.89 -10.65 -1.23
C ASP A 203 -22.84 -10.09 -0.14
N PRO A 204 -24.16 -9.97 -0.43
CA PRO A 204 -25.15 -9.52 0.55
C PRO A 204 -25.28 -10.39 1.79
N ALA A 205 -24.86 -11.66 1.74
CA ALA A 205 -24.87 -12.60 2.86
C ALA A 205 -23.55 -12.59 3.65
N SER A 206 -22.51 -11.92 3.15
CA SER A 206 -21.24 -11.79 3.87
C SER A 206 -21.41 -11.02 5.17
N PRO A 207 -20.68 -11.38 6.26
CA PRO A 207 -20.65 -10.62 7.52
C PRO A 207 -20.17 -9.17 7.34
N VAL A 208 -19.45 -8.86 6.25
CA VAL A 208 -19.06 -7.48 5.89
C VAL A 208 -20.28 -6.60 5.63
N ASN A 209 -21.35 -7.16 5.09
CA ASN A 209 -22.53 -6.42 4.61
C ASN A 209 -23.75 -6.57 5.53
N GLN A 210 -23.62 -7.26 6.67
CA GLN A 210 -24.66 -7.38 7.70
C GLN A 210 -24.70 -6.17 8.66
#